data_AF-A0A0F4QKX5-F1
#
_entry.id   AF-A0A0F4QKX5-F1
#
_cell.length_a   1.000
_cell.length_b   1.000
_cell.length_c   1.000
_cell.angle_alpha   90.00
_cell.angle_beta   90.00
_cell.angle_gamma   90.00
#
_symmetry.space_group_name_H-M   'P 1'
#
loop_
_entity.id
_entity.type
_entity.pdbx_description
1 polymer ?
#
loop_
_entity_poly.entity_id
_entity_poly.type
_entity_poly.pdbx_seq_one_letter_code
_entity_poly.pdbx_strand_id
1 'polypeptide(L)'
;MKKQILALVVSLASAQSFAGATIYEHSYMKGERSYINDGELIDAIEKRGVFRNDSISSLKVDYGSCAVLYRDAGYSSTAKYFQGGTYVDLVNYGINDTTSSIQVFKSNRCDSSIMTHFRVHRDYRTGGGDFSLPPNSYLRDLEGGNWHRGNHANDKISSIIVGDGACVKMYEHYRYTGIKKEFNRNVATLDTYSFNDKASSVKVTTGSCSPSTPTGGGGVINPPDDCGGFGEICP
;
A
#
# COMPACT_ATOMS: atom_id res chain seq x y z
N MET A 1 45.33 -7.89 -51.34
CA MET A 1 45.32 -7.54 -49.90
C MET A 1 43.90 -7.13 -49.51
N LYS A 2 43.11 -8.01 -48.89
CA LYS A 2 41.73 -7.73 -48.47
C LYS A 2 41.77 -7.13 -47.06
N LYS A 3 41.38 -5.85 -46.91
CA LYS A 3 41.21 -5.20 -45.60
C LYS A 3 39.93 -5.76 -44.97
N GLN A 4 40.07 -6.40 -43.81
CA GLN A 4 38.94 -6.81 -42.98
C GLN A 4 38.35 -5.58 -42.29
N ILE A 5 37.04 -5.40 -42.44
CA ILE A 5 36.27 -4.39 -41.71
C ILE A 5 35.89 -5.00 -40.36
N LEU A 6 36.37 -4.40 -39.28
CA LEU A 6 36.01 -4.75 -37.90
C LEU A 6 34.56 -4.28 -37.65
N ALA A 7 33.61 -5.20 -37.48
CA ALA A 7 32.26 -4.85 -37.05
C ALA A 7 32.27 -4.60 -35.53
N LEU A 8 32.08 -3.33 -35.14
CA LEU A 8 31.87 -2.96 -33.74
C LEU A 8 30.44 -3.37 -33.36
N VAL A 9 30.29 -4.47 -32.62
CA VAL A 9 29.00 -4.87 -32.05
C VAL A 9 28.74 -3.99 -30.82
N VAL A 10 27.92 -2.96 -30.99
CA VAL A 10 27.37 -2.19 -29.87
C VAL A 10 26.22 -3.01 -29.30
N SER A 11 26.46 -3.73 -28.20
CA SER A 11 25.40 -4.32 -27.41
C SER A 11 24.65 -3.21 -26.67
N LEU A 12 23.43 -2.92 -27.12
CA LEU A 12 22.45 -2.18 -26.31
C LEU A 12 22.07 -3.07 -25.13
N ALA A 13 22.79 -2.93 -24.02
CA ALA A 13 22.29 -3.41 -22.74
C ALA A 13 21.01 -2.63 -22.43
N SER A 14 19.85 -3.29 -22.51
CA SER A 14 18.61 -2.73 -21.98
C SER A 14 18.87 -2.41 -20.51
N ALA A 15 18.89 -1.13 -20.14
CA ALA A 15 18.90 -0.75 -18.75
C ALA A 15 17.62 -1.32 -18.14
N GLN A 16 17.75 -2.39 -17.35
CA GLN A 16 16.66 -2.88 -16.53
C GLN A 16 16.24 -1.69 -15.66
N SER A 17 15.05 -1.15 -15.90
CA SER A 17 14.49 -0.14 -15.00
C SER A 17 14.20 -0.87 -13.70
N PHE A 18 15.10 -0.73 -12.74
CA PHE A 18 14.86 -1.19 -11.39
C PHE A 18 13.73 -0.31 -10.84
N ALA A 19 12.56 -0.92 -10.62
CA ALA A 19 11.48 -0.29 -9.89
C ALA A 19 11.71 -0.57 -8.40
N GLY A 20 11.69 0.48 -7.60
CA GLY A 20 12.08 0.41 -6.20
C GLY A 20 12.44 1.77 -5.60
N ALA A 21 13.06 1.70 -4.44
CA ALA A 21 13.57 2.87 -3.75
C ALA A 21 14.83 2.54 -2.94
N THR A 22 15.73 3.51 -2.81
CA THR A 22 16.86 3.45 -1.88
C THR A 22 16.60 4.43 -0.74
N ILE A 23 16.65 3.92 0.50
CA ILE A 23 16.60 4.71 1.73
C ILE A 23 17.99 4.85 2.32
N TYR A 24 18.24 6.01 2.94
CA TYR A 24 19.54 6.42 3.45
C TYR A 24 19.42 6.91 4.88
N GLU A 25 20.38 6.52 5.71
CA GLU A 25 20.45 6.90 7.13
C GLU A 25 20.68 8.40 7.33
N HIS A 26 21.37 9.07 6.40
CA HIS A 26 21.67 10.48 6.52
C HIS A 26 21.11 11.27 5.35
N SER A 27 20.91 12.58 5.58
CA SER A 27 20.55 13.51 4.53
C SER A 27 21.60 13.52 3.41
N TYR A 28 21.20 13.98 2.24
CA TYR A 28 21.98 14.10 1.02
C TYR A 28 22.53 12.77 0.49
N MET A 29 21.76 11.68 0.63
CA MET A 29 22.10 10.33 0.13
C MET A 29 23.37 9.76 0.78
N LYS A 30 23.57 10.01 2.08
CA LYS A 30 24.77 9.61 2.84
C LYS A 30 24.44 8.55 3.90
N GLY A 31 25.49 8.03 4.54
CA GLY A 31 25.37 7.01 5.59
C GLY A 31 25.08 5.63 5.01
N GLU A 32 24.62 4.73 5.88
CA GLU A 32 24.16 3.41 5.46
C GLU A 32 22.95 3.53 4.52
N ARG A 33 22.81 2.56 3.62
CA ARG A 33 21.73 2.56 2.62
C ARG A 33 21.14 1.18 2.41
N SER A 34 19.83 1.15 2.15
CA SER A 34 19.12 -0.09 1.80
C SER A 34 18.27 0.12 0.56
N TYR A 35 18.39 -0.77 -0.41
CA TYR A 35 17.50 -0.82 -1.57
C TYR A 35 16.29 -1.70 -1.24
N ILE A 36 15.11 -1.22 -1.61
CA ILE A 36 13.82 -1.87 -1.42
C ILE A 36 13.21 -2.09 -2.80
N ASN A 37 12.87 -3.34 -3.09
CA ASN A 37 12.37 -3.73 -4.41
C ASN A 37 10.90 -3.34 -4.58
N ASP A 38 10.47 -3.24 -5.84
CA ASP A 38 9.04 -3.24 -6.19
C ASP A 38 8.30 -4.42 -5.56
N GLY A 39 7.16 -4.13 -4.92
CA GLY A 39 6.30 -5.08 -4.23
C GLY A 39 6.76 -5.45 -2.82
N GLU A 40 7.90 -4.92 -2.36
CA GLU A 40 8.42 -5.19 -1.02
C GLU A 40 7.73 -4.30 0.03
N LEU A 41 7.17 -4.94 1.05
CA LEU A 41 6.53 -4.29 2.19
C LEU A 41 7.32 -4.64 3.45
N ILE A 42 7.82 -3.62 4.13
CA ILE A 42 8.63 -3.75 5.34
C ILE A 42 7.81 -3.20 6.51
N ASP A 43 7.24 -4.11 7.30
CA ASP A 43 6.37 -3.79 8.44
C ASP A 43 7.14 -3.22 9.64
N ALA A 44 8.46 -3.43 9.71
CA ALA A 44 9.34 -2.79 10.68
C ALA A 44 10.74 -2.59 10.08
N ILE A 45 11.22 -1.34 10.04
CA ILE A 45 12.52 -0.97 9.43
C ILE A 45 13.70 -1.68 10.10
N GLU A 46 13.67 -1.83 11.43
CA GLU A 46 14.74 -2.49 12.20
C GLU A 46 15.03 -3.92 11.72
N LYS A 47 14.06 -4.62 11.13
CA LYS A 47 14.25 -5.98 10.56
C LYS A 47 15.22 -6.00 9.39
N ARG A 48 15.47 -4.87 8.74
CA ARG A 48 16.46 -4.77 7.66
C ARG A 48 17.87 -4.96 8.20
N GLY A 49 18.12 -4.64 9.47
CA GLY A 49 19.44 -4.75 10.08
C GLY A 49 20.51 -3.86 9.44
N VAL A 50 20.11 -2.87 8.64
CA VAL A 50 21.04 -1.95 7.93
C VAL A 50 21.27 -0.67 8.75
N PHE A 51 20.21 -0.07 9.28
CA PHE A 51 20.27 1.08 10.19
C PHE A 51 19.20 0.93 11.27
N ARG A 52 19.28 1.76 12.31
CA ARG A 52 18.33 1.77 13.44
C ARG A 52 16.93 2.20 12.97
N ASN A 53 15.91 1.81 13.73
CA ASN A 53 14.56 2.34 13.55
C ASN A 53 14.59 3.87 13.61
N ASP A 54 13.71 4.53 12.85
CA ASP A 54 13.57 5.99 12.89
C ASP A 54 14.90 6.72 12.60
N SER A 55 15.66 6.23 11.62
CA SER A 55 16.94 6.85 11.20
C SER A 55 16.99 7.18 9.70
N ILE A 56 15.86 7.11 8.99
CA ILE A 56 15.83 7.43 7.56
C ILE A 56 15.73 8.94 7.38
N SER A 57 16.75 9.53 6.76
CA SER A 57 16.87 10.98 6.56
C SER A 57 16.84 11.40 5.08
N SER A 58 17.06 10.47 4.14
CA SER A 58 16.90 10.77 2.72
C SER A 58 16.50 9.56 1.88
N LEU A 59 15.92 9.81 0.71
CA LEU A 59 15.25 8.81 -0.11
C LEU A 59 15.48 9.07 -1.60
N LYS A 60 15.75 8.01 -2.36
CA LYS A 60 15.69 8.02 -3.83
C LYS A 60 14.65 7.01 -4.28
N VAL A 61 13.65 7.45 -5.04
CA VAL A 61 12.60 6.59 -5.61
C VAL A 61 12.83 6.50 -7.11
N ASP A 62 12.83 5.29 -7.67
CA ASP A 62 12.99 5.11 -9.10
C ASP A 62 11.72 5.52 -9.86
N TYR A 63 11.88 6.10 -11.06
CA TYR A 63 10.75 6.57 -11.86
C TYR A 63 9.75 5.44 -12.15
N GLY A 64 8.46 5.75 -11.99
CA GLY A 64 7.37 4.76 -12.08
C GLY A 64 7.14 3.94 -10.80
N SER A 65 7.84 4.25 -9.71
CA SER A 65 7.63 3.66 -8.39
C SER A 65 6.98 4.68 -7.43
N CYS A 66 6.28 4.14 -6.43
CA CYS A 66 5.76 4.86 -5.29
C CYS A 66 6.36 4.27 -4.02
N ALA A 67 6.96 5.12 -3.19
CA ALA A 67 7.38 4.78 -1.84
C ALA A 67 6.44 5.44 -0.83
N VAL A 68 5.92 4.65 0.10
CA VAL A 68 4.99 5.09 1.14
C VAL A 68 5.62 4.85 2.50
N LEU A 69 5.90 5.93 3.22
CA LEU A 69 6.58 5.91 4.53
C LEU A 69 5.55 6.16 5.64
N TYR A 70 5.70 5.41 6.72
CA TYR A 70 4.83 5.44 7.89
C TYR A 70 5.66 5.68 9.15
N ARG A 71 5.12 6.50 10.07
CA ARG A 71 5.78 6.73 11.36
C ARG A 71 5.71 5.53 12.29
N ASP A 72 4.69 4.72 12.10
CA ASP A 72 4.39 3.59 12.94
C ASP A 72 4.68 2.29 12.19
N ALA A 73 5.07 1.25 12.93
CA ALA A 73 5.22 -0.10 12.39
C ALA A 73 3.87 -0.67 11.92
N GLY A 74 3.91 -1.63 10.99
CA GLY A 74 2.70 -2.32 10.50
C GLY A 74 1.87 -1.49 9.53
N TYR A 75 2.49 -0.51 8.84
CA TYR A 75 1.85 0.35 7.84
C TYR A 75 0.70 1.19 8.42
N SER A 76 0.87 1.61 9.67
CA SER A 76 -0.09 2.41 10.42
C SER A 76 0.32 3.89 10.46
N SER A 77 -0.51 4.77 11.02
CA SER A 77 -0.36 6.24 11.03
C SER A 77 -0.65 6.95 9.70
N THR A 78 -0.57 8.28 9.71
CA THR A 78 -0.68 9.10 8.51
C THR A 78 0.57 8.92 7.64
N ALA A 79 0.37 8.40 6.43
CA ALA A 79 1.44 8.10 5.49
C ALA A 79 1.99 9.34 4.76
N LYS A 80 3.24 9.23 4.29
CA LYS A 80 3.85 10.15 3.32
C LYS A 80 4.15 9.41 2.02
N TYR A 81 3.85 10.05 0.89
CA TYR A 81 3.91 9.46 -0.44
C TYR A 81 5.02 10.13 -1.25
N PHE A 82 5.88 9.33 -1.87
CA PHE A 82 7.02 9.78 -2.65
C PHE A 82 7.02 9.08 -4.00
N GLN A 83 6.76 9.85 -5.06
CA GLN A 83 6.89 9.40 -6.44
C GLN A 83 8.36 9.40 -6.88
N GLY A 84 8.64 8.85 -8.07
CA GLY A 84 9.97 8.85 -8.67
C GLY A 84 10.69 10.19 -8.58
N GLY A 85 11.88 10.19 -7.99
CA GLY A 85 12.63 11.40 -7.66
C GLY A 85 13.71 11.20 -6.61
N THR A 86 14.48 12.25 -6.33
CA THR A 86 15.51 12.27 -5.29
C THR A 86 15.14 13.28 -4.21
N TYR A 87 14.99 12.79 -2.99
CA TYR A 87 14.58 13.55 -1.82
C TYR A 87 15.77 13.61 -0.86
N VAL A 88 16.62 14.61 -1.07
CA VAL A 88 17.89 14.75 -0.34
C VAL A 88 17.72 15.03 1.14
N ASP A 89 16.57 15.52 1.59
CA ASP A 89 16.32 15.82 2.99
C ASP A 89 14.83 15.61 3.29
N LEU A 90 14.53 14.75 4.26
CA LEU A 90 13.16 14.42 4.68
C LEU A 90 12.60 15.39 5.73
N VAL A 91 13.38 16.35 6.21
CA VAL A 91 12.93 17.34 7.21
C VAL A 91 11.72 18.14 6.70
N ASN A 92 11.79 18.63 5.45
CA ASN A 92 10.71 19.40 4.83
C ASN A 92 9.44 18.58 4.54
N TYR A 93 9.52 17.25 4.63
CA TYR A 93 8.40 16.34 4.46
C TYR A 93 7.80 15.90 5.79
N GLY A 94 8.45 16.27 6.92
CA GLY A 94 8.02 15.96 8.28
C GLY A 94 8.10 14.47 8.63
N ILE A 95 9.01 13.72 8.01
CA ILE A 95 9.18 12.27 8.23
C ILE A 95 10.65 11.87 8.48
N ASN A 96 11.55 12.86 8.56
CA ASN A 96 12.96 12.65 8.90
C ASN A 96 13.09 11.88 10.21
N ASP A 97 13.90 10.83 10.24
CA ASP A 97 14.24 10.05 11.44
C ASP A 97 13.01 9.67 12.27
N THR A 98 11.92 9.30 11.59
CA THR A 98 10.67 8.87 12.23
C THR A 98 9.99 7.73 11.49
N THR A 99 10.61 7.19 10.43
CA THR A 99 10.01 6.13 9.63
C THR A 99 10.24 4.77 10.29
N SER A 100 9.16 4.08 10.63
CA SER A 100 9.18 2.75 11.22
C SER A 100 8.68 1.64 10.28
N SER A 101 7.89 1.97 9.26
CA SER A 101 7.52 1.01 8.20
C SER A 101 7.42 1.66 6.83
N ILE A 102 7.59 0.86 5.78
CA ILE A 102 7.66 1.34 4.40
C ILE A 102 7.06 0.33 3.43
N GLN A 103 6.43 0.84 2.38
CA GLN A 103 5.91 0.06 1.26
C GLN A 103 6.45 0.65 -0.03
N VAL A 104 6.98 -0.19 -0.92
CA VAL A 104 7.47 0.24 -2.23
C VAL A 104 6.80 -0.60 -3.31
N PHE A 105 6.18 0.05 -4.29
CA PHE A 105 5.47 -0.63 -5.35
C PHE A 105 5.42 0.22 -6.63
N LYS A 106 5.31 -0.44 -7.77
CA LYS A 106 5.21 0.19 -9.09
C LYS A 106 3.86 0.86 -9.26
N SER A 107 3.87 2.18 -9.46
CA SER A 107 2.68 2.96 -9.74
C SER A 107 3.06 4.35 -10.26
N ASN A 108 2.30 4.83 -11.24
CA ASN A 108 2.39 6.22 -11.72
C ASN A 108 1.53 7.18 -10.88
N ARG A 109 0.69 6.66 -9.99
CA ARG A 109 -0.03 7.41 -8.96
C ARG A 109 0.62 7.12 -7.62
N CYS A 110 0.82 8.13 -6.79
CA CYS A 110 1.46 7.95 -5.49
C CYS A 110 0.80 8.88 -4.47
N ASP A 111 -0.39 8.47 -4.05
CA ASP A 111 -1.20 9.21 -3.11
C ASP A 111 -2.17 8.25 -2.39
N SER A 112 -2.96 8.77 -1.45
CA SER A 112 -3.80 7.95 -0.57
C SER A 112 -4.96 7.23 -1.27
N SER A 113 -5.43 7.74 -2.40
CA SER A 113 -6.61 7.20 -3.10
C SER A 113 -6.38 5.84 -3.75
N ILE A 114 -5.14 5.47 -4.07
CA ILE A 114 -4.82 4.13 -4.58
C ILE A 114 -4.62 3.09 -3.47
N MET A 115 -4.56 3.54 -2.21
CA MET A 115 -4.35 2.67 -1.06
C MET A 115 -5.70 2.17 -0.54
N THR A 116 -5.76 0.90 -0.14
CA THR A 116 -6.89 0.38 0.63
C THR A 116 -6.60 0.56 2.11
N HIS A 117 -7.50 1.24 2.84
CA HIS A 117 -7.36 1.50 4.27
C HIS A 117 -8.31 0.59 5.05
N PHE A 118 -7.76 -0.16 6.00
CA PHE A 118 -8.50 -1.02 6.91
C PHE A 118 -8.61 -0.31 8.26
N ARG A 119 -9.83 -0.20 8.80
CA ARG A 119 -10.11 0.56 10.02
C ARG A 119 -10.70 -0.34 11.08
N VAL A 120 -10.19 -0.20 12.31
CA VAL A 120 -10.70 -0.95 13.47
C VAL A 120 -12.01 -0.37 14.03
N HIS A 121 -12.47 0.74 13.47
CA HIS A 121 -13.71 1.39 13.85
C HIS A 121 -14.62 1.56 12.64
N ARG A 122 -15.91 1.70 12.92
CA ARG A 122 -16.94 2.03 11.92
C ARG A 122 -16.79 3.46 11.43
N ASP A 123 -17.49 3.77 10.34
CA ASP A 123 -17.55 5.10 9.73
C ASP A 123 -16.17 5.67 9.43
N TYR A 124 -15.22 4.78 9.08
CA TYR A 124 -13.85 5.11 8.74
C TYR A 124 -13.04 5.81 9.83
N ARG A 125 -13.51 5.77 11.08
CA ARG A 125 -12.79 6.38 12.21
C ARG A 125 -11.44 5.70 12.42
N THR A 126 -10.46 6.49 12.81
CA THR A 126 -9.10 6.02 12.97
C THR A 126 -8.86 5.44 14.37
N GLY A 127 -8.11 4.35 14.47
CA GLY A 127 -7.78 3.71 15.74
C GLY A 127 -6.47 2.93 15.71
N GLY A 128 -6.08 2.40 16.87
CA GLY A 128 -4.93 1.49 16.97
C GLY A 128 -5.22 0.18 16.23
N GLY A 129 -4.32 -0.20 15.31
CA GLY A 129 -4.48 -1.38 14.47
C GLY A 129 -5.07 -1.10 13.09
N ASP A 130 -5.33 0.17 12.77
CA ASP A 130 -5.52 0.59 11.39
C ASP A 130 -4.24 0.36 10.59
N PHE A 131 -4.40 0.02 9.30
CA PHE A 131 -3.30 -0.09 8.37
C PHE A 131 -3.79 0.14 6.93
N SER A 132 -2.85 0.42 6.03
CA SER A 132 -3.14 0.49 4.60
C SER A 132 -2.27 -0.43 3.76
N LEU A 133 -2.83 -0.89 2.66
CA LEU A 133 -2.17 -1.77 1.70
C LEU A 133 -2.28 -1.20 0.28
N PRO A 134 -1.19 -1.27 -0.51
CA PRO A 134 -1.24 -0.87 -1.91
C PRO A 134 -1.94 -1.94 -2.76
N PRO A 135 -2.27 -1.62 -4.02
CA PRO A 135 -2.77 -2.63 -4.94
C PRO A 135 -1.79 -3.79 -5.11
N ASN A 136 -2.33 -4.99 -5.36
CA ASN A 136 -1.56 -6.23 -5.58
C ASN A 136 -0.69 -6.65 -4.38
N SER A 137 -1.20 -6.43 -3.17
CA SER A 137 -0.55 -6.82 -1.93
C SER A 137 -1.46 -7.65 -1.03
N TYR A 138 -0.91 -8.18 0.07
CA TYR A 138 -1.64 -9.06 0.98
C TYR A 138 -0.99 -9.11 2.36
N LEU A 139 -1.79 -9.45 3.37
CA LEU A 139 -1.32 -9.90 4.68
C LEU A 139 -1.95 -11.25 4.98
N ARG A 140 -1.10 -12.27 5.13
CA ARG A 140 -1.53 -13.66 5.37
C ARG A 140 -1.97 -13.91 6.81
N ASP A 141 -1.64 -13.01 7.72
CA ASP A 141 -1.83 -13.15 9.15
C ASP A 141 -1.85 -11.74 9.73
N LEU A 142 -3.02 -11.32 10.24
CA LEU A 142 -3.21 -10.01 10.85
C LEU A 142 -2.80 -9.96 12.31
N GLU A 143 -2.35 -11.08 12.90
CA GLU A 143 -1.79 -11.16 14.25
C GLU A 143 -0.26 -11.11 14.20
N GLY A 144 0.38 -11.93 13.36
CA GLY A 144 1.83 -12.15 13.31
C GLY A 144 2.73 -11.06 12.71
N GLY A 145 2.23 -9.82 12.58
CA GLY A 145 2.96 -8.67 12.02
C GLY A 145 3.65 -7.81 13.10
N ASN A 146 4.51 -6.87 12.68
CA ASN A 146 5.09 -5.88 13.60
C ASN A 146 4.16 -4.68 13.71
N TRP A 147 3.20 -4.80 14.62
CA TRP A 147 2.18 -3.79 14.84
C TRP A 147 2.66 -2.75 15.85
N HIS A 148 2.40 -1.47 15.57
CA HIS A 148 2.74 -0.40 16.50
C HIS A 148 2.09 -0.62 17.86
N ARG A 149 2.92 -0.72 18.91
CA ARG A 149 2.52 -1.02 20.29
C ARG A 149 1.69 -2.31 20.44
N GLY A 150 1.86 -3.28 19.55
CA GLY A 150 1.11 -4.54 19.58
C GLY A 150 -0.36 -4.42 19.18
N ASN A 151 -0.77 -3.29 18.60
CA ASN A 151 -2.15 -3.09 18.13
C ASN A 151 -2.38 -3.82 16.81
N HIS A 152 -2.45 -5.15 16.86
CA HIS A 152 -2.72 -5.97 15.68
C HIS A 152 -4.18 -5.86 15.23
N ALA A 153 -4.43 -6.03 13.92
CA ALA A 153 -5.74 -5.86 13.30
C ALA A 153 -6.61 -7.14 13.27
N ASN A 154 -6.05 -8.28 13.68
CA ASN A 154 -6.77 -9.56 13.70
C ASN A 154 -8.10 -9.43 14.44
N ASP A 155 -9.20 -9.80 13.77
CA ASP A 155 -10.56 -9.82 14.30
C ASP A 155 -11.01 -8.47 14.88
N LYS A 156 -10.56 -7.36 14.27
CA LYS A 156 -10.89 -6.00 14.73
C LYS A 156 -11.32 -5.05 13.63
N ILE A 157 -11.22 -5.44 12.36
CA ILE A 157 -11.56 -4.55 11.25
C ILE A 157 -13.08 -4.40 11.18
N SER A 158 -13.55 -3.16 11.22
CA SER A 158 -14.98 -2.82 11.18
C SER A 158 -15.38 -1.99 9.96
N SER A 159 -14.46 -1.28 9.31
CA SER A 159 -14.75 -0.54 8.06
C SER A 159 -13.54 -0.51 7.12
N ILE A 160 -13.79 -0.28 5.83
CA ILE A 160 -12.75 -0.22 4.80
C ILE A 160 -12.99 0.93 3.81
N ILE A 161 -11.92 1.66 3.49
CA ILE A 161 -11.87 2.57 2.34
C ILE A 161 -11.13 1.82 1.24
N VAL A 162 -11.82 1.53 0.14
CA VAL A 162 -11.26 0.75 -0.97
C VAL A 162 -10.54 1.69 -1.92
N GLY A 163 -9.28 1.36 -2.21
CA GLY A 163 -8.47 2.14 -3.15
C GLY A 163 -9.01 2.06 -4.58
N ASP A 164 -8.73 3.09 -5.38
CA ASP A 164 -9.19 3.21 -6.76
C ASP A 164 -8.86 1.95 -7.59
N GLY A 165 -9.89 1.33 -8.16
CA GLY A 165 -9.75 0.13 -9.00
C GLY A 165 -9.36 -1.15 -8.25
N ALA A 166 -9.35 -1.13 -6.92
CA ALA A 166 -9.03 -2.28 -6.09
C ALA A 166 -10.24 -3.19 -5.84
N CYS A 167 -9.94 -4.47 -5.68
CA CYS A 167 -10.80 -5.48 -5.09
C CYS A 167 -10.13 -6.00 -3.83
N VAL A 168 -10.83 -5.88 -2.71
CA VAL A 168 -10.40 -6.33 -1.39
C VAL A 168 -11.03 -7.68 -1.11
N LYS A 169 -10.22 -8.68 -0.73
CA LYS A 169 -10.69 -9.99 -0.28
C LYS A 169 -10.29 -10.16 1.17
N MET A 170 -11.27 -10.31 2.06
CA MET A 170 -11.06 -10.49 3.50
C MET A 170 -11.50 -11.89 3.89
N TYR A 171 -10.71 -12.55 4.75
CA TYR A 171 -10.89 -13.94 5.13
C TYR A 171 -10.96 -14.06 6.65
N GLU A 172 -11.88 -14.90 7.13
CA GLU A 172 -12.15 -15.12 8.55
C GLU A 172 -11.01 -15.79 9.30
N HIS A 173 -10.11 -16.44 8.57
CA HIS A 173 -8.96 -17.11 9.15
C HIS A 173 -7.68 -16.67 8.45
N TYR A 174 -6.57 -16.86 9.15
CA TYR A 174 -5.24 -16.65 8.60
C TYR A 174 -5.01 -17.56 7.38
N ARG A 175 -4.04 -17.20 6.54
CA ARG A 175 -3.66 -17.87 5.30
C ARG A 175 -4.82 -18.04 4.31
N TYR A 176 -5.73 -17.08 4.30
CA TYR A 176 -6.81 -16.95 3.31
C TYR A 176 -7.80 -18.11 3.34
N THR A 177 -8.15 -18.55 4.55
CA THR A 177 -9.11 -19.65 4.77
C THR A 177 -10.37 -19.17 5.50
N GLY A 178 -11.37 -20.04 5.64
CA GLY A 178 -12.65 -19.68 6.26
C GLY A 178 -13.60 -18.89 5.36
N ILE A 179 -14.57 -18.21 5.98
CA ILE A 179 -15.51 -17.35 5.25
C ILE A 179 -14.74 -16.22 4.57
N LYS A 180 -15.10 -15.95 3.30
CA LYS A 180 -14.52 -14.89 2.48
C LYS A 180 -15.57 -13.84 2.15
N LYS A 181 -15.20 -12.56 2.25
CA LYS A 181 -15.95 -11.43 1.69
C LYS A 181 -15.09 -10.65 0.70
N GLU A 182 -15.72 -10.13 -0.35
CA GLU A 182 -15.06 -9.29 -1.35
C GLU A 182 -15.73 -7.92 -1.46
N PHE A 183 -14.93 -6.88 -1.67
CA PHE A 183 -15.40 -5.49 -1.73
C PHE A 183 -14.64 -4.71 -2.79
N ASN A 184 -15.35 -3.92 -3.59
CA ASN A 184 -14.79 -3.01 -4.61
C ASN A 184 -15.21 -1.55 -4.40
N ARG A 185 -15.79 -1.24 -3.24
CA ARG A 185 -16.24 0.09 -2.84
C ARG A 185 -16.09 0.27 -1.34
N ASN A 186 -16.08 1.52 -0.89
CA ASN A 186 -16.02 1.85 0.53
C ASN A 186 -17.17 1.18 1.31
N VAL A 187 -16.86 0.70 2.51
CA VAL A 187 -17.81 0.05 3.41
C VAL A 187 -17.68 0.67 4.79
N ALA A 188 -18.67 1.46 5.19
CA ALA A 188 -18.67 2.18 6.48
C ALA A 188 -18.85 1.25 7.68
N THR A 189 -19.46 0.09 7.48
CA THR A 189 -19.53 -0.99 8.50
C THR A 189 -19.57 -2.37 7.84
N LEU A 190 -18.83 -3.32 8.41
CA LEU A 190 -18.84 -4.73 8.03
C LEU A 190 -19.97 -5.54 8.69
N ASP A 191 -20.75 -4.94 9.62
CA ASP A 191 -21.88 -5.62 10.27
C ASP A 191 -22.93 -6.05 9.26
N THR A 192 -23.23 -5.18 8.28
CA THR A 192 -24.20 -5.44 7.23
C THR A 192 -23.79 -6.57 6.29
N TYR A 193 -22.57 -7.08 6.43
CA TYR A 193 -22.04 -8.23 5.71
C TYR A 193 -21.85 -9.46 6.61
N SER A 194 -22.25 -9.38 7.88
CA SER A 194 -22.02 -10.38 8.93
C SER A 194 -20.53 -10.75 9.10
N PHE A 195 -19.66 -9.75 8.90
CA PHE A 195 -18.21 -9.91 8.83
C PHE A 195 -17.43 -8.85 9.65
N ASN A 196 -18.12 -8.13 10.55
CA ASN A 196 -17.49 -7.19 11.46
C ASN A 196 -16.55 -7.92 12.42
N ASP A 197 -15.33 -7.42 12.58
CA ASP A 197 -14.35 -7.93 13.54
C ASP A 197 -14.03 -9.42 13.33
N LYS A 198 -14.01 -9.87 12.07
CA LYS A 198 -13.72 -11.27 11.71
C LYS A 198 -12.49 -11.48 10.85
N ALA A 199 -11.94 -10.42 10.27
CA ALA A 199 -10.87 -10.60 9.31
C ALA A 199 -9.55 -10.96 10.01
N SER A 200 -8.96 -12.06 9.57
CA SER A 200 -7.63 -12.52 10.03
C SER A 200 -6.60 -12.59 8.90
N SER A 201 -7.02 -12.49 7.64
CA SER A 201 -6.11 -12.28 6.50
C SER A 201 -6.79 -11.54 5.35
N VAL A 202 -6.00 -10.81 4.55
CA VAL A 202 -6.52 -9.94 3.49
C VAL A 202 -5.66 -9.98 2.22
N LYS A 203 -6.30 -9.72 1.07
CA LYS A 203 -5.64 -9.46 -0.22
C LYS A 203 -6.26 -8.21 -0.86
N VAL A 204 -5.43 -7.40 -1.47
CA VAL A 204 -5.82 -6.26 -2.30
C VAL A 204 -5.32 -6.52 -3.70
N THR A 205 -6.21 -6.61 -4.69
CA THR A 205 -5.86 -6.89 -6.09
C THR A 205 -6.49 -5.85 -7.01
N THR A 206 -5.85 -5.52 -8.13
CA THR A 206 -6.52 -4.71 -9.18
C THR A 206 -7.43 -5.57 -10.04
N GLY A 207 -8.57 -5.03 -10.50
CA GLY A 207 -9.42 -5.67 -11.50
C GLY A 207 -10.50 -6.59 -10.93
N SER A 208 -10.58 -7.83 -11.40
CA SER A 208 -11.73 -8.73 -11.21
C SER A 208 -12.16 -8.89 -9.75
N CYS A 209 -13.42 -8.53 -9.50
CA CYS A 209 -14.05 -8.62 -8.18
C CYS A 209 -15.41 -9.30 -8.30
N SER A 210 -15.80 -10.07 -7.27
CA SER A 210 -17.18 -10.54 -7.10
C SER A 210 -17.70 -10.04 -5.75
N PRO A 211 -18.13 -8.75 -5.68
CA PRO A 211 -18.44 -8.11 -4.41
C PRO A 211 -19.56 -8.82 -3.66
N SER A 212 -19.37 -8.99 -2.35
CA SER A 212 -20.40 -9.55 -1.48
C SER A 212 -21.60 -8.61 -1.37
N THR A 213 -22.79 -9.17 -1.20
CA THR A 213 -24.00 -8.41 -0.91
C THR A 213 -24.21 -8.27 0.60
N PRO A 214 -24.81 -7.17 1.06
CA PRO A 214 -25.26 -7.05 2.45
C PRO A 214 -26.26 -8.15 2.83
N THR A 215 -26.19 -8.67 4.05
CA THR A 215 -27.04 -9.75 4.60
C THR A 215 -28.44 -9.30 5.01
N GLY A 216 -28.76 -8.01 4.91
CA GLY A 216 -30.11 -7.46 5.11
C GLY A 216 -30.52 -6.57 3.94
N GLY A 217 -31.62 -6.93 3.27
CA GLY A 217 -32.25 -6.11 2.24
C GLY A 217 -32.85 -4.85 2.86
N GLY A 218 -32.08 -3.77 2.92
CA GLY A 218 -32.54 -2.44 3.25
C GLY A 218 -31.82 -1.45 2.36
N GLY A 219 -32.48 -1.06 1.26
CA GLY A 219 -32.16 0.05 0.37
C GLY A 219 -30.70 0.42 0.23
N VAL A 220 -30.05 -0.08 -0.82
CA VAL A 220 -28.90 0.63 -1.39
C VAL A 220 -29.45 1.97 -1.87
N ILE A 221 -29.34 3.02 -1.05
CA ILE A 221 -29.20 4.37 -1.59
C ILE A 221 -27.83 4.39 -2.26
N ASN A 222 -27.81 4.03 -3.54
CA ASN A 222 -26.70 4.46 -4.37
C ASN A 222 -26.62 5.99 -4.22
N PRO A 223 -25.46 6.58 -3.92
CA PRO A 223 -25.26 7.97 -4.34
C PRO A 223 -25.56 8.03 -5.85
N PRO A 224 -26.16 9.12 -6.35
CA PRO A 224 -26.60 9.17 -7.74
C PRO A 224 -25.38 9.23 -8.66
N ASP A 225 -24.88 8.06 -9.05
CA ASP A 225 -24.07 7.89 -10.25
C ASP A 225 -25.03 7.54 -11.39
N ASP A 226 -25.84 8.52 -11.82
CA ASP A 226 -26.46 8.50 -13.13
C ASP A 226 -25.78 9.55 -14.01
N CYS A 227 -24.74 9.10 -14.70
CA CYS A 227 -24.25 9.72 -15.94
C CYS A 227 -23.77 8.59 -16.84
N GLY A 228 -24.71 7.76 -17.30
CA GLY A 228 -24.43 6.62 -18.17
C GLY A 228 -25.46 6.45 -19.28
N GLY A 229 -25.52 7.37 -20.24
CA GLY A 229 -26.27 7.14 -21.48
C GLY A 229 -26.62 8.41 -22.25
N PHE A 230 -25.90 8.64 -23.35
CA PHE A 230 -26.26 9.52 -24.47
C PHE A 230 -26.86 10.90 -24.15
N GLY A 231 -25.98 11.89 -24.09
CA GLY A 231 -26.27 13.24 -24.57
C GLY A 231 -27.19 14.08 -23.70
N GLU A 232 -26.70 14.50 -22.53
CA GLU A 232 -27.18 15.72 -21.87
C GLU A 232 -26.07 16.30 -20.97
N ILE A 233 -25.96 17.63 -20.96
CA ILE A 233 -24.91 18.41 -20.30
C ILE A 233 -25.35 18.66 -18.85
N CYS A 234 -24.53 18.26 -17.87
CA CYS A 234 -24.77 18.60 -16.46
C CYS A 234 -24.31 20.04 -16.15
N PRO A 235 -25.00 20.77 -15.25
CA PRO A 235 -24.73 22.17 -14.92
C PRO A 235 -23.40 22.41 -14.20
#